data_AF-A0A2D4YBF0-F1
#
_entry.id   AF-A0A2D4YBF0-F1
#
_cell.length_a   1.000
_cell.length_b   1.000
_cell.length_c   1.000
_cell.angle_alpha   90.00
_cell.angle_beta   90.00
_cell.angle_gamma   90.00
#
_symmetry.space_group_name_H-M   'P 1'
#
loop_
_entity.id
_entity.type
_entity.pdbx_description
1 polymer ?
#
loop_
_entity_poly.entity_id
_entity_poly.type
_entity_poly.pdbx_seq_one_letter_code
_entity_poly.pdbx_strand_id
1 'polypeptide(L)'
;SDGEEYTTFFKNGKPAEFNSDSVQIRYYLNNNVMSKFNKSNDSLSSIKFYNENGSLVLKGEIDYEFKLLKNKKPFSGEVIGKFMSNDTAYYFNRINGKMNGRAFFKYGNGQLQSEMYFENGKQKGIHKSYYLNGNPRSYNDYENNISKYWNENGNEF
;
A
#
# COMPACT_ATOMS: atom_id res chain seq x y z
N SER A 1 9.98 -9.16 22.07
CA SER A 1 10.94 -8.89 20.99
C SER A 1 10.66 -7.50 20.50
N ASP A 2 11.64 -6.63 20.68
CA ASP A 2 11.55 -5.21 20.35
C ASP A 2 11.24 -5.06 18.86
N GLY A 3 10.21 -4.29 18.51
CA GLY A 3 9.82 -4.09 17.13
C GLY A 3 10.92 -3.36 16.38
N GLU A 4 11.72 -4.09 15.62
CA GLU A 4 12.85 -3.51 14.91
C GLU A 4 12.35 -2.50 13.87
N GLU A 5 12.81 -1.26 14.00
CA GLU A 5 12.68 -0.27 12.93
C GLU A 5 13.60 -0.65 11.78
N TYR A 6 13.06 -0.62 10.56
CA TYR A 6 13.86 -0.93 9.37
C TYR A 6 13.50 -0.04 8.20
N THR A 7 14.47 0.17 7.33
CA THR A 7 14.30 0.87 6.07
C THR A 7 14.72 -0.04 4.93
N THR A 8 13.87 -0.16 3.92
CA THR A 8 14.23 -0.73 2.62
C THR A 8 14.67 0.37 1.69
N PHE A 9 15.61 0.08 0.80
CA PHE A 9 16.22 1.06 -0.09
C PHE A 9 16.07 0.65 -1.55
N PHE A 10 15.84 1.63 -2.41
CA PHE A 10 15.99 1.45 -3.85
C PHE A 10 17.47 1.18 -4.20
N LYS A 11 17.73 0.65 -5.40
CA LYS A 11 19.09 0.39 -5.89
C LYS A 11 20.01 1.62 -5.89
N ASN A 12 19.45 2.82 -5.95
CA ASN A 12 20.21 4.08 -5.88
C ASN A 12 20.51 4.54 -4.43
N GLY A 13 20.24 3.71 -3.42
CA GLY A 13 20.49 4.01 -2.01
C GLY A 13 19.46 4.94 -1.36
N LYS A 14 18.43 5.38 -2.10
CA LYS A 14 17.35 6.20 -1.52
C LYS A 14 16.33 5.32 -0.78
N PRO A 15 15.70 5.81 0.30
CA PRO A 15 14.70 5.05 1.03
C PRO A 15 13.50 4.74 0.13
N ALA A 16 13.02 3.50 0.20
CA ALA A 16 11.80 3.04 -0.47
C ALA A 16 10.65 2.92 0.54
N GLU A 17 10.91 2.30 1.69
CA GLU A 17 9.94 2.16 2.77
C GLU A 17 10.64 2.19 4.12
N PHE A 18 10.16 3.03 5.04
CA PHE A 18 10.53 3.02 6.45
C PHE A 18 9.38 2.40 7.25
N ASN A 19 9.70 1.50 8.18
CA ASN A 19 8.76 0.85 9.08
C ASN A 19 9.27 0.92 10.53
N SER A 20 8.35 1.22 11.43
CA SER A 20 8.48 1.05 12.88
C SER A 20 7.16 0.54 13.46
N ASP A 21 7.11 0.32 14.78
CA ASP A 21 5.90 -0.10 15.49
C ASP A 21 4.72 0.87 15.34
N SER A 22 5.00 2.15 15.13
CA SER A 22 3.99 3.20 15.09
C SER A 22 3.88 3.92 13.75
N VAL A 23 4.86 3.79 12.85
CA VAL A 23 4.89 4.56 11.60
C VAL A 23 5.34 3.68 10.44
N GLN A 24 4.62 3.80 9.33
CA GLN A 24 5.08 3.33 8.02
C GLN A 24 5.10 4.51 7.04
N ILE A 25 6.22 4.67 6.33
CA ILE A 25 6.37 5.69 5.28
C ILE A 25 6.85 5.02 4.01
N ARG A 26 6.14 5.24 2.90
CA ARG A 26 6.60 4.87 1.55
C ARG A 26 7.06 6.11 0.82
N TYR A 27 8.10 5.97 0.01
CA TYR A 27 8.72 7.06 -0.71
C TYR A 27 8.69 6.83 -2.22
N TYR A 28 8.57 7.93 -2.95
CA TYR A 28 8.94 8.01 -4.36
C TYR A 28 10.46 8.03 -4.52
N LEU A 29 10.96 7.73 -5.72
CA LEU A 29 12.40 7.72 -6.02
C LEU A 29 13.06 9.11 -5.85
N ASN A 30 12.27 10.18 -5.83
CA ASN A 30 12.72 11.55 -5.57
C ASN A 30 12.74 11.91 -4.07
N ASN A 31 12.54 10.95 -3.16
CA ASN A 31 12.39 11.11 -1.70
C ASN A 31 11.10 11.79 -1.22
N ASN A 32 10.20 12.18 -2.12
CA ASN A 32 8.89 12.64 -1.68
C ASN A 32 8.10 11.48 -1.08
N VAL A 33 7.31 11.79 -0.06
CA VAL A 33 6.46 10.79 0.59
C VAL A 33 5.34 10.39 -0.36
N MET A 34 5.14 9.08 -0.54
CA MET A 34 4.01 8.49 -1.26
C MET A 34 2.84 8.25 -0.32
N SER A 35 3.11 7.64 0.83
CA SER A 35 2.13 7.46 1.88
C SER A 35 2.77 7.49 3.25
N LYS A 36 2.05 8.00 4.25
CA LYS A 36 2.45 7.96 5.66
C LYS A 36 1.29 7.46 6.50
N PHE A 37 1.47 6.29 7.10
CA PHE A 37 0.58 5.68 8.07
C PHE A 37 1.16 5.89 9.46
N ASN A 38 0.35 6.38 10.41
CA ASN A 38 0.72 6.43 11.81
C ASN A 38 -0.31 5.60 12.59
N LYS A 39 0.14 4.49 13.16
CA LYS A 39 -0.66 3.61 14.00
C LYS A 39 -0.97 4.31 15.32
N SER A 40 -2.21 4.18 15.77
CA SER A 40 -2.61 4.52 17.13
C SER A 40 -3.27 3.30 17.76
N ASN A 41 -2.86 2.96 18.98
CA ASN A 41 -3.45 1.87 19.75
C ASN A 41 -4.72 2.32 20.48
N ASP A 42 -4.78 3.59 20.88
CA ASP A 42 -5.85 4.15 21.70
C ASP A 42 -6.87 4.96 20.91
N SER A 43 -6.64 5.16 19.61
CA SER A 43 -7.49 5.97 18.74
C SER A 43 -7.40 5.55 17.28
N LEU A 44 -8.08 6.28 16.40
CA LEU A 44 -7.99 6.05 14.97
C LEU A 44 -6.55 6.28 14.48
N SER A 45 -6.03 5.33 13.71
CA SER A 45 -4.75 5.50 13.03
C SER A 45 -4.89 6.55 11.94
N SER A 46 -3.82 7.29 11.63
CA SER A 46 -3.87 8.31 10.57
C SER A 46 -3.20 7.84 9.30
N ILE A 47 -3.74 8.21 8.14
CA ILE A 47 -3.16 7.91 6.83
C ILE A 47 -3.14 9.16 5.95
N LYS A 48 -2.03 9.35 5.24
CA LYS A 48 -1.91 10.34 4.18
C LYS A 48 -1.36 9.70 2.91
N PHE A 49 -1.86 10.14 1.77
CA PHE A 49 -1.46 9.74 0.42
C PHE A 49 -1.11 10.98 -0.39
N TYR A 50 -0.06 10.89 -1.20
CA TYR A 50 0.48 12.00 -1.98
C TYR A 50 0.84 11.59 -3.40
N ASN A 51 0.82 12.55 -4.32
CA ASN A 51 1.44 12.42 -5.63
C ASN A 51 2.96 12.57 -5.52
N GLU A 52 3.69 12.16 -6.57
CA GLU A 52 5.15 12.27 -6.60
C GLU A 52 5.65 13.72 -6.54
N ASN A 53 4.85 14.69 -6.99
CA ASN A 53 5.15 16.11 -6.85
C ASN A 53 4.94 16.65 -5.41
N GLY A 54 4.57 15.80 -4.46
CA GLY A 54 4.32 16.15 -3.05
C GLY A 54 2.92 16.68 -2.75
N SER A 55 2.05 16.86 -3.76
CA SER A 55 0.66 17.27 -3.52
C SER A 55 -0.14 16.20 -2.79
N LEU A 56 -0.93 16.62 -1.80
CA LEU A 56 -1.78 15.73 -1.00
C LEU A 56 -2.94 15.20 -1.84
N VAL A 57 -3.07 13.88 -1.92
CA VAL A 57 -4.20 13.19 -2.56
C VAL A 57 -5.32 12.98 -1.55
N LEU A 58 -4.99 12.40 -0.40
CA LEU A 58 -5.97 12.13 0.65
C LEU A 58 -5.31 12.18 2.03
N LYS A 59 -6.01 12.77 3.00
CA LYS A 59 -5.77 12.60 4.43
C LYS A 59 -7.03 12.00 5.03
N GLY A 60 -6.87 10.95 5.82
CA GLY A 60 -7.96 10.28 6.49
C GLY A 60 -7.50 9.53 7.74
N GLU A 61 -8.44 8.80 8.31
CA GLU A 61 -8.23 7.96 9.47
C GLU A 61 -8.55 6.49 9.13
N ILE A 62 -7.94 5.56 9.85
CA ILE A 62 -8.18 4.12 9.73
C ILE A 62 -8.68 3.62 11.08
N ASP A 63 -9.84 2.96 11.08
CA ASP A 63 -10.36 2.27 12.27
C ASP A 63 -9.74 0.87 12.46
N TYR A 64 -10.12 0.20 13.55
CA TYR A 64 -9.62 -1.14 13.90
C TYR A 64 -10.07 -2.24 12.92
N GLU A 65 -11.06 -1.96 12.05
CA GLU A 65 -11.52 -2.86 10.98
C GLU A 65 -10.92 -2.49 9.62
N PHE A 66 -9.88 -1.66 9.60
CA PHE A 66 -9.23 -1.13 8.40
C PHE A 66 -10.16 -0.33 7.46
N LYS A 67 -11.26 0.24 7.98
CA LYS A 67 -12.09 1.16 7.22
C LYS A 67 -11.40 2.51 7.10
N LEU A 68 -11.42 3.06 5.90
CA LEU A 68 -10.98 4.42 5.64
C LEU A 68 -12.10 5.40 6.01
N LEU A 69 -11.77 6.33 6.89
CA LEU A 69 -12.61 7.43 7.29
C LEU A 69 -12.02 8.74 6.76
N LYS A 70 -12.89 9.69 6.44
CA LYS A 70 -12.54 11.08 6.19
C LYS A 70 -13.43 11.95 7.05
N ASN A 71 -12.82 12.76 7.91
CA ASN A 71 -13.54 13.56 8.92
C ASN A 71 -14.45 12.69 9.79
N LYS A 72 -13.93 11.53 10.25
CA LYS A 72 -14.65 10.55 11.08
C LYS A 72 -15.89 9.90 10.43
N LYS A 73 -16.09 10.06 9.12
CA LYS A 73 -17.17 9.39 8.37
C LYS A 73 -16.58 8.38 7.39
N PRO A 74 -17.24 7.23 7.13
CA PRO A 74 -16.78 6.27 6.14
C PRO A 74 -16.57 6.92 4.77
N PHE A 75 -15.37 6.76 4.22
CA PHE A 75 -15.02 7.33 2.93
C PHE A 75 -15.54 6.43 1.79
N SER A 76 -16.17 7.05 0.80
CA SER A 76 -16.55 6.40 -0.46
C SER A 76 -15.96 7.18 -1.62
N GLY A 77 -15.21 6.52 -2.48
CA GLY A 77 -14.58 7.12 -3.65
C GLY A 77 -13.24 6.49 -4.01
N GLU A 78 -12.73 6.94 -5.15
CA GLU A 78 -11.45 6.53 -5.71
C GLU A 78 -10.31 7.36 -5.11
N VAL A 79 -9.16 6.72 -4.92
CA VAL A 79 -7.92 7.35 -4.50
C VAL A 79 -6.86 7.01 -5.52
N ILE A 80 -6.34 8.04 -6.19
CA ILE A 80 -5.41 7.92 -7.31
C ILE A 80 -4.20 8.79 -7.05
N GLY A 81 -3.03 8.17 -6.94
CA GLY A 81 -1.74 8.86 -6.88
C GLY A 81 -1.02 8.80 -8.21
N LYS A 82 -0.31 9.86 -8.57
CA LYS A 82 0.39 10.01 -9.84
C LYS A 82 1.89 10.20 -9.64
N PHE A 83 2.67 9.61 -10.55
CA PHE A 83 4.06 9.99 -10.79
C PHE A 83 4.14 11.35 -11.50
N MET A 84 5.33 11.94 -11.56
CA MET A 84 5.63 13.13 -12.37
C MET A 84 5.37 12.90 -13.87
N SER A 85 5.44 11.65 -14.34
CA SER A 85 5.07 11.26 -15.71
C SER A 85 3.56 11.25 -15.98
N ASN A 86 2.73 11.52 -14.97
CA ASN A 86 1.27 11.32 -14.96
C ASN A 86 0.79 9.85 -14.99
N ASP A 87 1.72 8.89 -15.01
CA ASP A 87 1.39 7.49 -14.77
C ASP A 87 0.81 7.30 -13.36
N THR A 88 -0.13 6.37 -13.23
CA THR A 88 -0.70 6.06 -11.92
C THR A 88 0.31 5.27 -11.07
N ALA A 89 0.60 5.79 -9.88
CA ALA A 89 1.45 5.19 -8.85
C ALA A 89 0.67 4.23 -7.95
N TYR A 90 -0.53 4.62 -7.56
CA TYR A 90 -1.45 3.75 -6.85
C TYR A 90 -2.88 4.12 -7.19
N TYR A 91 -3.74 3.12 -7.11
CA TYR A 91 -5.17 3.25 -7.31
C TYR A 91 -5.90 2.31 -6.36
N PHE A 92 -6.93 2.80 -5.71
CA PHE A 92 -7.91 1.97 -5.03
C PHE A 92 -9.23 2.71 -4.88
N ASN A 93 -10.33 1.95 -4.75
CA ASN A 93 -11.65 2.51 -4.48
C ASN A 93 -12.17 1.98 -3.14
N ARG A 94 -12.94 2.83 -2.44
CA ARG A 94 -13.62 2.48 -1.20
C ARG A 94 -15.13 2.70 -1.34
N ILE A 95 -15.92 1.83 -0.74
CA ILE A 95 -17.36 2.04 -0.51
C ILE A 95 -17.60 1.86 0.99
N ASN A 96 -18.17 2.87 1.64
CA ASN A 96 -18.39 2.90 3.09
C ASN A 96 -17.12 2.53 3.89
N GLY A 97 -15.99 3.08 3.46
CA GLY A 97 -14.68 2.86 4.06
C GLY A 97 -14.01 1.53 3.71
N LYS A 98 -14.67 0.59 3.02
CA LYS A 98 -14.13 -0.74 2.68
C LYS A 98 -13.61 -0.80 1.24
N MET A 99 -12.51 -1.53 0.99
CA MET A 99 -11.99 -1.74 -0.37
C MET A 99 -13.06 -2.36 -1.28
N ASN A 100 -13.21 -1.84 -2.50
CA ASN A 100 -14.15 -2.38 -3.46
C ASN A 100 -13.65 -2.21 -4.90
N GLY A 101 -13.62 -3.30 -5.66
CA GLY A 101 -13.06 -3.38 -7.00
C GLY A 101 -11.55 -3.63 -7.01
N ARG A 102 -10.93 -3.33 -8.14
CA ARG A 102 -9.48 -3.46 -8.35
C ARG A 102 -8.72 -2.43 -7.53
N ALA A 103 -7.59 -2.83 -6.97
CA ALA A 103 -6.62 -1.97 -6.33
C ALA A 103 -5.21 -2.36 -6.78
N PHE A 104 -4.32 -1.38 -6.94
CA PHE A 104 -2.91 -1.65 -7.17
C PHE A 104 -2.03 -0.58 -6.55
N PHE A 105 -0.81 -0.98 -6.23
CA PHE A 105 0.24 -0.10 -5.73
C PHE A 105 1.52 -0.40 -6.50
N LYS A 106 2.22 0.65 -6.91
CA LYS A 106 3.59 0.57 -7.41
C LYS A 106 4.54 1.08 -6.34
N TYR A 107 5.76 0.55 -6.36
CA TYR A 107 6.87 1.16 -5.67
C TYR A 107 7.17 2.55 -6.24
N GLY A 108 7.87 3.38 -5.46
CA GLY A 108 8.27 4.74 -5.86
C GLY A 108 9.14 4.83 -7.12
N ASN A 109 9.69 3.71 -7.59
CA ASN A 109 10.44 3.59 -8.84
C ASN A 109 9.57 3.16 -10.04
N GLY A 110 8.25 3.01 -9.86
CA GLY A 110 7.31 2.62 -10.92
C GLY A 110 7.06 1.13 -11.07
N GLN A 111 7.84 0.25 -10.41
CA GLN A 111 7.61 -1.20 -10.46
C GLN A 111 6.34 -1.58 -9.70
N LEU A 112 5.61 -2.60 -10.20
CA LEU A 112 4.40 -3.08 -9.52
C LEU A 112 4.77 -3.69 -8.17
N GLN A 113 4.15 -3.19 -7.10
CA GLN A 113 4.29 -3.75 -5.74
C GLN A 113 3.18 -4.76 -5.47
N SER A 114 1.94 -4.41 -5.80
CA SER A 114 0.81 -5.31 -5.62
C SER A 114 -0.37 -4.99 -6.53
N GLU A 115 -1.13 -6.02 -6.84
CA GLU A 115 -2.41 -5.95 -7.53
C GLU A 115 -3.40 -6.87 -6.80
N MET A 116 -4.59 -6.34 -6.52
CA MET A 116 -5.58 -6.96 -5.65
C MET A 116 -6.99 -6.66 -6.16
N TYR A 117 -7.94 -7.50 -5.79
CA TYR A 117 -9.35 -7.28 -6.08
C TYR A 117 -10.22 -7.54 -4.84
N PHE A 118 -11.19 -6.67 -4.59
CA PHE A 118 -12.04 -6.72 -3.41
C PHE A 118 -13.52 -6.58 -3.77
N GLU A 119 -14.37 -7.21 -2.97
CA GLU A 119 -15.83 -7.01 -2.99
C GLU A 119 -16.31 -6.75 -1.57
N ASN A 120 -16.84 -5.55 -1.30
CA ASN A 120 -17.32 -5.13 0.02
C ASN A 120 -16.31 -5.37 1.16
N GLY A 121 -15.03 -5.12 0.89
CA GLY A 121 -13.92 -5.30 1.81
C GLY A 121 -13.37 -6.72 1.90
N LYS A 122 -13.96 -7.71 1.20
CA LYS A 122 -13.48 -9.09 1.16
C LYS A 122 -12.58 -9.31 -0.05
N GLN A 123 -11.49 -10.04 0.13
CA GLN A 123 -10.58 -10.40 -0.96
C GLN A 123 -11.29 -11.36 -1.93
N LYS A 124 -11.07 -11.13 -3.23
CA LYS A 124 -11.65 -11.88 -4.34
C LYS A 124 -10.63 -12.01 -5.49
N GLY A 125 -10.82 -13.00 -6.35
CA GLY A 125 -9.98 -13.23 -7.53
C GLY A 125 -8.52 -13.48 -7.18
N ILE A 126 -7.62 -13.00 -8.05
CA ILE A 126 -6.17 -13.20 -7.91
C ILE A 126 -5.53 -11.96 -7.30
N HIS A 127 -4.74 -12.16 -6.25
CA HIS A 127 -3.88 -11.14 -5.63
C HIS A 127 -2.43 -11.50 -5.88
N LYS A 128 -1.64 -10.51 -6.34
CA LYS A 128 -0.21 -10.66 -6.60
C LYS A 128 0.54 -9.59 -5.84
N SER A 129 1.69 -9.96 -5.29
CA SER A 129 2.66 -8.99 -4.78
C SER A 129 4.07 -9.34 -5.22
N TYR A 130 4.92 -8.33 -5.27
CA TYR A 130 6.28 -8.42 -5.75
C TYR A 130 7.21 -7.74 -4.76
N TYR A 131 8.44 -8.23 -4.68
CA TYR A 131 9.53 -7.56 -3.98
C TYR A 131 10.02 -6.35 -4.76
N LEU A 132 10.80 -5.49 -4.08
CA LEU A 132 11.39 -4.29 -4.67
C LEU A 132 12.37 -4.60 -5.82
N ASN A 133 12.93 -5.80 -5.86
CA ASN A 133 13.78 -6.27 -6.96
C ASN A 133 12.97 -6.75 -8.18
N GLY A 134 11.63 -6.81 -8.08
CA GLY A 134 10.72 -7.27 -9.12
C GLY A 134 10.35 -8.75 -9.04
N ASN A 135 10.97 -9.53 -8.15
CA ASN A 135 10.64 -10.94 -7.99
C ASN A 135 9.24 -11.12 -7.38
N PRO A 136 8.49 -12.19 -7.75
CA PRO A 136 7.25 -12.53 -7.08
C PRO A 136 7.46 -12.66 -5.58
N ARG A 137 6.52 -12.16 -4.79
CA ARG A 137 6.48 -12.32 -3.33
C ARG A 137 5.31 -13.18 -2.91
N SER A 138 4.15 -12.96 -3.48
CA SER A 138 2.99 -13.81 -3.24
C SER A 138 2.03 -13.85 -4.42
N TYR A 139 1.34 -14.98 -4.53
CA TYR A 139 0.25 -15.23 -5.45
C TYR A 139 -0.86 -15.90 -4.64
N ASN A 140 -2.03 -15.27 -4.59
CA ASN A 140 -3.20 -15.81 -3.91
C ASN A 140 -4.38 -15.82 -4.86
N ASP A 141 -4.93 -16.99 -5.14
CA ASP A 141 -6.15 -17.19 -5.88
C ASP A 141 -7.25 -17.62 -4.91
N TYR A 142 -8.12 -16.67 -4.57
CA TYR A 142 -9.18 -16.85 -3.60
C TYR A 142 -10.36 -17.69 -4.14
N GLU A 143 -10.45 -17.88 -5.45
CA GLU A 143 -11.50 -18.70 -6.06
C GLU A 143 -11.11 -20.17 -6.01
N ASN A 144 -9.83 -20.47 -6.22
CA ASN A 144 -9.30 -21.83 -6.24
C ASN A 144 -8.60 -22.24 -4.93
N ASN A 145 -8.57 -21.37 -3.91
CA ASN A 145 -7.86 -21.57 -2.64
C ASN A 145 -6.36 -21.90 -2.82
N ILE A 146 -5.69 -21.24 -3.76
CA ILE A 146 -4.26 -21.43 -4.02
C ILE A 146 -3.49 -20.27 -3.43
N SER A 147 -2.51 -20.57 -2.59
CA SER A 147 -1.55 -19.59 -2.08
C SER A 147 -0.13 -20.07 -2.35
N LYS A 148 0.69 -19.17 -2.89
CA LYS A 148 2.12 -19.38 -3.12
C LYS A 148 2.89 -18.18 -2.62
N TYR A 149 4.04 -18.46 -2.01
CA TYR A 149 4.92 -17.45 -1.44
C TYR A 149 6.34 -17.72 -1.90
N TRP A 150 7.05 -16.65 -2.23
CA TRP A 150 8.46 -16.72 -2.59
C TRP A 150 9.23 -15.80 -1.68
N ASN A 151 10.50 -16.12 -1.43
CA ASN A 151 11.44 -15.20 -0.80
C ASN A 151 12.05 -14.24 -1.83
N GLU A 152 12.85 -13.26 -1.37
CA GLU A 152 13.45 -12.25 -2.26
C GLU A 152 14.34 -12.82 -3.36
N ASN A 153 14.91 -14.02 -3.15
CA ASN A 153 15.74 -14.73 -4.12
C ASN A 153 14.92 -15.55 -5.13
N GLY A 154 13.59 -15.58 -5.00
CA GLY A 154 12.68 -16.29 -5.89
C GLY A 154 12.43 -17.75 -5.52
N ASN A 155 12.85 -18.20 -4.33
CA ASN A 155 12.57 -19.57 -3.87
C ASN A 155 11.18 -19.64 -3.24
N GLU A 156 10.35 -20.60 -3.68
CA GLU A 156 9.01 -20.86 -3.13
C GLU A 156 9.09 -21.56 -1.76
N PHE A 157 8.17 -21.26 -0.84
CA PHE A 157 8.07 -21.90 0.48
C PHE A 157 6.62 -21.99 1.00
#